data_AF-A0A8T6INK2-F1
#
_entry.id   AF-A0A8T6INK2-F1
#
_cell.length_a   1.000
_cell.length_b   1.000
_cell.length_c   1.000
_cell.angle_alpha   90.00
_cell.angle_beta   90.00
_cell.angle_gamma   90.00
#
_symmetry.space_group_name_H-M   'P 1'
#
loop_
_entity.id
_entity.type
_entity.pdbx_description
1 polymer ?
#
loop_
_entity_poly.entity_id
_entity_poly.type
_entity_poly.pdbx_seq_one_letter_code
_entity_poly.pdbx_strand_id
1 'polypeptide(L)'
;MARYSSIVSCCNCARLGALSNDKGLNMYRAIKTIFIALLALVSAALVNSQPASDPYADIPKSRAEDGAFVLGQPEARVKLIEFSDFLCTSCQNYKPIIETFIQEYVETGQAQFEYRIYPVIDPELSVRSASLVECADTQRPGQFWRARDLMFGLVSTQGYTDESIAEFAAELQIDPLALSDCADNAVQHEIDARYGLSLGASATPSLFVKYGDSAPTPLALALPEHHFAIVNAIRPSSTDPVQINHGRYAGLETFRRADGGFVLGSPDAPITIVAFEDFLCPHCQHYQTNVDTFVEEYVRSGAAQFEFRFYPLVNPQYSTAFAKTAECVAAQNLTQFWDAHDLLFEFARRGTLDDIAGKVADLLDLDGNALSACLDRSIQFLVDTQLGQPAFVSGTPAVRARRNGGALELIYLGEQPIDRGAPTIFQLRSLMENSGEASIGPPQLSLINERFLADTSLLTGEPCGPPCWQGIVPGQSTLAEALDIVNALDGIAVMQQAEGAFQFGKVNGPPCCQISADETQVVSAIILQFAPEMTVGEALERHGEPLFFRGQPYTDTEAILWFYYPDQFTMIQVIVPGVEGALDANSPLVAAYYLTELDMSDALEAGIFSPWKGYVSYREYTE
;
A
#
# COMPACT_ATOMS: atom_id res chain seq x y z
N MET A 1 10.16 68.47 -10.49
CA MET A 1 10.63 69.58 -9.63
C MET A 1 9.52 70.59 -9.46
N ALA A 2 8.94 70.69 -8.28
CA ALA A 2 8.36 71.93 -7.75
C ALA A 2 8.03 71.69 -6.27
N ARG A 3 8.95 72.10 -5.40
CA ARG A 3 8.66 72.41 -4.00
C ARG A 3 7.83 73.71 -4.00
N TYR A 4 6.93 73.88 -3.04
CA TYR A 4 7.19 74.80 -1.93
C TYR A 4 6.07 74.76 -0.88
N SER A 5 6.54 74.78 0.35
CA SER A 5 5.79 74.69 1.59
C SER A 5 5.30 76.07 2.05
N SER A 6 4.14 76.04 2.70
CA SER A 6 3.72 76.82 3.89
C SER A 6 3.58 78.34 3.81
N ILE A 7 2.47 78.85 4.36
CA ILE A 7 2.41 79.67 5.60
C ILE A 7 0.93 80.04 5.88
N VAL A 8 0.52 80.00 7.15
CA VAL A 8 -0.24 81.04 7.91
C VAL A 8 -1.11 80.42 9.02
N SER A 9 -0.86 80.92 10.22
CA SER A 9 -1.56 80.76 11.49
C SER A 9 -2.81 81.66 11.60
N CYS A 10 -3.88 81.24 12.29
CA CYS A 10 -4.49 81.96 13.42
C CYS A 10 -5.82 81.38 13.93
N CYS A 11 -6.09 81.64 15.20
CA CYS A 11 -7.14 81.13 16.07
C CYS A 11 -8.57 81.70 15.88
N ASN A 12 -9.52 80.81 16.19
CA ASN A 12 -10.78 80.93 16.96
C ASN A 12 -12.08 81.60 16.45
N CYS A 13 -13.15 80.85 16.81
CA CYS A 13 -14.52 81.22 17.18
C CYS A 13 -15.67 81.20 16.14
N ALA A 14 -16.44 80.10 16.23
CA ALA A 14 -17.86 80.06 16.58
C ALA A 14 -18.97 80.35 15.54
N ARG A 15 -19.85 79.33 15.46
CA ARG A 15 -21.33 79.33 15.29
C ARG A 15 -21.94 79.33 13.88
N LEU A 16 -22.73 78.25 13.69
CA LEU A 16 -23.93 78.09 12.85
C LEU A 16 -23.69 78.05 11.33
N GLY A 17 -24.12 77.06 10.56
CA GLY A 17 -24.93 75.88 10.82
C GLY A 17 -25.28 75.20 9.49
N ALA A 18 -25.25 73.87 9.51
CA ALA A 18 -26.15 72.95 8.81
C ALA A 18 -26.36 73.08 7.28
N LEU A 19 -25.78 72.13 6.54
CA LEU A 19 -26.50 71.40 5.48
C LEU A 19 -26.12 69.90 5.58
N SER A 20 -27.14 69.05 5.51
CA SER A 20 -27.18 67.65 5.93
C SER A 20 -26.29 66.71 5.12
N ASN A 21 -25.59 65.84 5.84
CA ASN A 21 -24.54 64.96 5.36
C ASN A 21 -24.99 63.48 5.36
N ASP A 22 -26.22 63.18 4.90
CA ASP A 22 -26.77 61.82 5.03
C ASP A 22 -26.24 60.83 3.97
N LYS A 23 -25.80 61.29 2.79
CA LYS A 23 -25.23 60.41 1.76
C LYS A 23 -23.75 60.08 2.01
N GLY A 24 -22.98 61.04 2.52
CA GLY A 24 -21.56 60.85 2.86
C GLY A 24 -21.36 59.93 4.07
N LEU A 25 -22.24 60.01 5.07
CA LEU A 25 -22.14 59.20 6.28
C LEU A 25 -22.46 57.71 6.01
N ASN A 26 -23.42 57.42 5.13
CA ASN A 26 -23.77 56.05 4.74
C ASN A 26 -22.72 55.42 3.82
N MET A 27 -22.12 56.19 2.92
CA MET A 27 -21.02 55.71 2.07
C MET A 27 -19.75 55.47 2.89
N TYR A 28 -19.42 56.35 3.85
CA TYR A 28 -18.29 56.16 4.75
C TYR A 28 -18.50 54.96 5.68
N ARG A 29 -19.73 54.74 6.19
CA ARG A 29 -20.07 53.55 6.96
C ARG A 29 -19.95 52.28 6.12
N ALA A 30 -20.44 52.27 4.88
CA ALA A 30 -20.32 51.12 3.99
C ALA A 30 -18.85 50.78 3.67
N ILE A 31 -18.03 51.78 3.33
CA ILE A 31 -16.60 51.60 3.07
C ILE A 31 -15.87 51.13 4.33
N LYS A 32 -16.17 51.71 5.50
CA LYS A 32 -15.55 51.31 6.77
C LYS A 32 -15.95 49.89 7.18
N THR A 33 -17.20 49.48 6.95
CA THR A 33 -17.66 48.11 7.20
C THR A 33 -17.05 47.11 6.23
N ILE A 34 -16.91 47.46 4.95
CA ILE A 34 -16.22 46.63 3.95
C ILE A 34 -14.73 46.52 4.29
N PHE A 35 -14.08 47.60 4.72
CA PHE A 35 -12.67 47.58 5.11
C PHE A 35 -12.43 46.80 6.40
N ILE A 36 -13.33 46.90 7.39
CA ILE A 36 -13.29 46.09 8.62
C ILE A 36 -13.61 44.63 8.32
N ALA A 37 -14.54 44.33 7.41
CA ALA A 37 -14.84 42.97 6.99
C ALA A 37 -13.69 42.35 6.18
N LEU A 38 -13.02 43.13 5.32
CA LEU A 38 -11.81 42.72 4.61
C LEU A 38 -10.63 42.53 5.57
N LEU A 39 -10.42 43.42 6.55
CA LEU A 39 -9.43 43.21 7.59
C LEU A 39 -9.76 41.99 8.45
N ALA A 40 -11.02 41.74 8.79
CA ALA A 40 -11.49 40.59 9.54
C ALA A 40 -11.39 39.28 8.72
N LEU A 41 -11.58 39.33 7.41
CA LEU A 41 -11.41 38.20 6.49
C LEU A 41 -9.92 37.90 6.24
N VAL A 42 -9.07 38.92 6.14
CA VAL A 42 -7.61 38.76 6.03
C VAL A 42 -7.04 38.26 7.36
N SER A 43 -7.51 38.76 8.50
CA SER A 43 -7.12 38.22 9.82
C SER A 43 -7.73 36.85 10.11
N ALA A 44 -8.93 36.51 9.62
CA ALA A 44 -9.46 35.15 9.70
C ALA A 44 -8.72 34.18 8.75
N ALA A 45 -8.25 34.64 7.58
CA ALA A 45 -7.42 33.85 6.68
C ALA A 45 -6.00 33.63 7.22
N LEU A 46 -5.44 34.59 7.97
CA LEU A 46 -4.15 34.48 8.66
C LEU A 46 -4.21 33.72 9.99
N VAL A 47 -5.37 33.66 10.65
CA VAL A 47 -5.56 32.94 11.92
C VAL A 47 -5.97 31.47 11.71
N ASN A 48 -6.41 31.09 10.51
CA ASN A 48 -6.88 29.73 10.22
C ASN A 48 -5.88 28.83 9.46
N SER A 49 -4.63 29.28 9.25
CA SER A 49 -3.52 28.37 9.01
C SER A 49 -2.99 27.90 10.36
N GLN A 50 -3.58 26.85 10.92
CA GLN A 50 -2.89 26.14 11.99
C GLN A 50 -1.54 25.68 11.42
N PRO A 51 -0.40 26.01 12.07
CA PRO A 51 0.88 25.47 11.64
C PRO A 51 0.77 23.95 11.64
N ALA A 52 1.36 23.31 10.63
CA ALA A 52 1.38 21.85 10.53
C ALA A 52 1.84 21.26 11.88
N SER A 53 1.11 20.26 12.37
CA SER A 53 1.42 19.58 13.64
C SER A 53 2.86 19.09 13.65
N ASP A 54 3.59 19.33 14.73
CA ASP A 54 4.95 18.81 14.92
C ASP A 54 4.91 17.27 14.93
N PRO A 55 5.48 16.58 13.91
CA PRO A 55 5.42 15.13 13.82
C PRO A 55 6.20 14.44 14.94
N TYR A 56 7.06 15.17 15.65
CA TYR A 56 7.89 14.63 16.72
C TYR A 56 7.33 14.90 18.11
N ALA A 57 6.14 15.49 18.23
CA ALA A 57 5.60 16.01 19.50
C ALA A 57 5.65 14.99 20.64
N ASP A 58 5.27 13.74 20.37
CA ASP A 58 5.13 12.67 21.36
C ASP A 58 6.40 11.85 21.60
N ILE A 59 7.49 12.15 20.89
CA ILE A 59 8.77 11.46 21.04
C ILE A 59 9.65 12.21 22.05
N PRO A 60 10.28 11.51 23.02
CA PRO A 60 11.19 12.15 23.97
C PRO A 60 12.36 12.84 23.25
N LYS A 61 12.68 14.06 23.70
CA LYS A 61 13.76 14.89 23.15
C LYS A 61 14.78 15.14 24.25
N SER A 62 16.06 14.98 23.93
CA SER A 62 17.15 15.21 24.87
C SER A 62 18.39 15.74 24.15
N ARG A 63 19.44 16.05 24.93
CA ARG A 63 20.74 16.49 24.43
C ARG A 63 21.81 15.47 24.87
N ALA A 64 22.77 15.20 23.99
CA ALA A 64 23.99 14.49 24.36
C ALA A 64 24.84 15.36 25.32
N GLU A 65 25.84 14.78 25.98
CA GLU A 65 26.71 15.49 26.93
C GLU A 65 27.41 16.70 26.30
N ASP A 66 27.74 16.62 25.01
CA ASP A 66 28.37 17.66 24.21
C ASP A 66 27.36 18.52 23.43
N GLY A 67 26.07 18.41 23.74
CA GLY A 67 25.02 19.30 23.21
C GLY A 67 24.36 18.84 21.92
N ALA A 68 24.70 17.69 21.33
CA ALA A 68 23.99 17.20 20.15
C ALA A 68 22.53 16.83 20.44
N PHE A 69 21.72 16.81 19.39
CA PHE A 69 20.27 16.67 19.49
C PHE A 69 19.88 15.20 19.42
N VAL A 70 19.16 14.71 20.42
CA VAL A 70 18.75 13.30 20.53
C VAL A 70 17.24 13.18 20.57
N LEU A 71 16.68 12.28 19.76
CA LEU A 71 15.27 11.91 19.69
C LEU A 71 15.13 10.44 20.08
N GLY A 72 14.15 10.11 20.92
CA GLY A 72 13.85 8.74 21.33
C GLY A 72 14.00 8.50 22.83
N GLN A 73 13.60 7.30 23.26
CA GLN A 73 13.64 6.90 24.68
C GLN A 73 15.08 6.87 25.21
N PRO A 74 15.37 7.43 26.40
CA PRO A 74 16.72 7.41 27.01
C PRO A 74 17.33 6.00 27.11
N GLU A 75 16.48 4.99 27.31
CA GLU A 75 16.93 3.62 27.62
C GLU A 75 17.09 2.75 26.37
N ALA A 76 16.81 3.29 25.20
CA ALA A 76 17.00 2.58 23.94
C ALA A 76 18.50 2.27 23.74
N ARG A 77 18.81 0.99 23.58
CA ARG A 77 20.21 0.51 23.56
C ARG A 77 20.95 0.86 22.27
N VAL A 78 20.24 1.11 21.19
CA VAL A 78 20.83 1.44 19.89
C VAL A 78 20.64 2.93 19.63
N LYS A 79 21.71 3.59 19.17
CA LYS A 79 21.67 4.98 18.73
C LYS A 79 22.26 5.10 17.33
N LEU A 80 21.47 5.62 16.40
CA LEU A 80 21.92 6.04 15.07
C LEU A 80 22.36 7.50 15.14
N ILE A 81 23.60 7.79 14.78
CA ILE A 81 24.19 9.13 14.76
C ILE A 81 24.35 9.56 13.30
N GLU A 82 23.74 10.68 12.92
CA GLU A 82 23.88 11.28 11.59
C GLU A 82 24.64 12.60 11.65
N PHE A 83 25.75 12.69 10.92
CA PHE A 83 26.40 13.95 10.59
C PHE A 83 25.86 14.46 9.25
N SER A 84 25.19 15.60 9.29
CA SER A 84 24.45 16.11 8.13
C SER A 84 24.56 17.63 7.96
N ASP A 85 24.42 18.07 6.72
CA ASP A 85 24.44 19.46 6.27
C ASP A 85 23.10 19.79 5.57
N PHE A 86 22.51 20.93 5.87
CA PHE A 86 21.23 21.35 5.27
C PHE A 86 21.33 21.64 3.77
N LEU A 87 22.51 22.00 3.26
CA LEU A 87 22.77 22.23 1.82
C LEU A 87 23.18 20.98 1.06
N CYS A 88 23.35 19.85 1.74
CA CYS A 88 23.81 18.60 1.12
C CYS A 88 22.66 17.88 0.40
N THR A 89 22.74 17.78 -0.93
CA THR A 89 21.74 17.07 -1.75
C THR A 89 21.61 15.60 -1.36
N SER A 90 22.71 14.93 -1.01
CA SER A 90 22.67 13.54 -0.55
C SER A 90 21.88 13.40 0.75
N CYS A 91 21.99 14.38 1.65
CA CYS A 91 21.31 14.41 2.94
C CYS A 91 19.81 14.65 2.75
N GLN A 92 19.43 15.52 1.80
CA GLN A 92 18.04 15.69 1.37
C GLN A 92 17.44 14.39 0.84
N ASN A 93 18.19 13.64 0.01
CA ASN A 93 17.76 12.34 -0.48
C ASN A 93 17.69 11.27 0.61
N TYR A 94 18.47 11.44 1.69
CA TYR A 94 18.53 10.51 2.81
C TYR A 94 17.45 10.77 3.87
N LYS A 95 16.93 12.01 3.94
CA LYS A 95 15.91 12.42 4.91
C LYS A 95 14.69 11.49 4.98
N PRO A 96 14.07 11.04 3.86
CA PRO A 96 12.95 10.10 3.94
C PRO A 96 13.31 8.76 4.61
N ILE A 97 14.55 8.30 4.44
CA ILE A 97 15.05 7.05 5.05
C ILE A 97 15.18 7.20 6.56
N ILE A 98 15.68 8.37 7.01
CA ILE A 98 15.76 8.72 8.43
C ILE A 98 14.36 8.90 9.03
N GLU A 99 13.42 9.49 8.29
CA GLU A 99 12.02 9.61 8.75
C GLU A 99 11.38 8.24 8.95
N THR A 100 11.54 7.32 8.01
CA THR A 100 11.11 5.93 8.18
C THR A 100 11.78 5.28 9.39
N PHE A 101 13.09 5.49 9.60
CA PHE A 101 13.78 4.98 10.79
C PHE A 101 13.23 5.57 12.10
N ILE A 102 12.92 6.87 12.13
CA ILE A 102 12.33 7.53 13.30
C ILE A 102 10.96 6.90 13.61
N GLN A 103 10.11 6.74 12.61
CA GLN A 103 8.77 6.17 12.75
C GLN A 103 8.81 4.71 13.20
N GLU A 104 9.68 3.89 12.61
CA GLU A 104 9.72 2.46 12.90
C GLU A 104 10.41 2.11 14.22
N TYR A 105 11.52 2.80 14.56
CA TYR A 105 12.40 2.39 15.66
C TYR A 105 12.49 3.41 16.79
N VAL A 106 12.42 4.71 16.51
CA VAL A 106 12.60 5.75 17.53
C VAL A 106 11.30 6.00 18.28
N GLU A 107 10.18 6.10 17.56
CA GLU A 107 8.83 6.24 18.13
C GLU A 107 8.45 5.01 18.98
N THR A 108 8.83 3.81 18.53
CA THR A 108 8.56 2.56 19.24
C THR A 108 9.51 2.30 20.42
N GLY A 109 10.50 3.18 20.64
CA GLY A 109 11.46 3.08 21.74
C GLY A 109 12.57 2.04 21.56
N GLN A 110 12.72 1.50 20.34
CA GLN A 110 13.75 0.51 20.03
C GLN A 110 15.14 1.15 19.78
N ALA A 111 15.17 2.40 19.32
CA ALA A 111 16.40 3.13 19.04
C ALA A 111 16.32 4.62 19.43
N GLN A 112 17.48 5.28 19.47
CA GLN A 112 17.61 6.73 19.48
C GLN A 112 18.12 7.23 18.14
N PHE A 113 17.71 8.43 17.76
CA PHE A 113 18.31 9.18 16.67
C PHE A 113 19.06 10.39 17.21
N GLU A 114 20.36 10.48 16.91
CA GLU A 114 21.20 11.61 17.27
C GLU A 114 21.62 12.36 16.00
N TYR A 115 21.23 13.63 15.91
CA TYR A 115 21.60 14.49 14.81
C TYR A 115 22.79 15.36 15.19
N ARG A 116 23.80 15.38 14.32
CA ARG A 116 25.03 16.13 14.44
C ARG A 116 25.14 17.11 13.28
N ILE A 117 25.26 18.39 13.59
CA ILE A 117 25.36 19.44 12.58
C ILE A 117 26.77 19.44 11.98
N TYR A 118 26.88 19.18 10.68
CA TYR A 118 28.17 19.06 9.99
C TYR A 118 28.25 19.92 8.72
N PRO A 119 28.44 21.25 8.86
CA PRO A 119 28.41 22.20 7.75
C PRO A 119 29.69 22.10 6.90
N VAL A 120 29.64 21.34 5.81
CA VAL A 120 30.80 21.03 4.94
C VAL A 120 30.60 21.41 3.47
N ILE A 121 29.39 21.81 3.06
CA ILE A 121 29.07 22.12 1.66
C ILE A 121 29.49 23.54 1.27
N ASP A 122 29.03 24.52 2.03
CA ASP A 122 29.33 25.94 1.85
C ASP A 122 29.74 26.59 3.19
N PRO A 123 30.89 27.27 3.27
CA PRO A 123 31.43 27.75 4.54
C PRO A 123 30.60 28.85 5.21
N GLU A 124 29.74 29.57 4.48
CA GLU A 124 28.91 30.64 5.04
C GLU A 124 27.47 30.17 5.22
N LEU A 125 26.86 29.63 4.17
CA LEU A 125 25.44 29.24 4.18
C LEU A 125 25.18 27.99 5.03
N SER A 126 26.11 27.02 5.05
CA SER A 126 25.94 25.80 5.86
C SER A 126 26.06 26.12 7.34
N VAL A 127 27.00 27.00 7.69
CA VAL A 127 27.14 27.49 9.07
C VAL A 127 25.92 28.33 9.46
N ARG A 128 25.46 29.23 8.59
CA ARG A 128 24.32 30.08 8.93
C ARG A 128 23.03 29.26 9.11
N SER A 129 22.74 28.32 8.22
CA SER A 129 21.57 27.43 8.35
C SER A 129 21.66 26.55 9.60
N ALA A 130 22.84 25.98 9.89
CA ALA A 130 23.14 25.27 11.12
C ALA A 130 22.83 26.11 12.37
N SER A 131 23.35 27.34 12.42
CA SER A 131 23.18 28.27 13.54
C SER A 131 21.72 28.65 13.76
N LEU A 132 20.94 28.87 12.69
CA LEU A 132 19.50 29.15 12.81
C LEU A 132 18.75 27.94 13.41
N VAL A 133 19.04 26.73 12.96
CA VAL A 133 18.35 25.53 13.46
C VAL A 133 18.74 25.22 14.91
N GLU A 134 20.02 25.40 15.28
CA GLU A 134 20.48 25.30 16.67
C GLU A 134 19.72 26.30 17.56
N CYS A 135 19.64 27.56 17.11
CA CYS A 135 19.01 28.63 17.86
C CYS A 135 17.49 28.52 17.93
N ALA A 136 16.84 27.81 17.01
CA ALA A 136 15.43 27.50 17.15
C ALA A 136 15.13 26.76 18.47
N ASP A 137 15.98 25.81 18.84
CA ASP A 137 15.85 25.06 20.11
C ASP A 137 16.24 25.92 21.32
N THR A 138 17.24 26.79 21.19
CA THR A 138 17.63 27.74 22.24
C THR A 138 16.50 28.72 22.56
N GLN A 139 15.83 29.26 21.55
CA GLN A 139 14.71 30.19 21.74
C GLN A 139 13.44 29.47 22.22
N ARG A 140 13.22 28.23 21.78
CA ARG A 140 12.06 27.44 22.16
C ARG A 140 12.45 25.95 22.27
N PRO A 141 12.74 25.45 23.48
CA PRO A 141 13.22 24.09 23.70
C PRO A 141 12.31 23.02 23.09
N GLY A 142 12.91 22.05 22.41
CA GLY A 142 12.22 20.97 21.70
C GLY A 142 11.94 21.25 20.23
N GLN A 143 12.14 22.48 19.75
CA GLN A 143 11.84 22.86 18.36
C GLN A 143 12.89 22.42 17.35
N PHE A 144 14.05 21.91 17.77
CA PHE A 144 15.12 21.52 16.85
C PHE A 144 14.63 20.65 15.68
N TRP A 145 13.85 19.61 15.97
CA TRP A 145 13.44 18.63 14.95
C TRP A 145 12.48 19.22 13.91
N ARG A 146 11.56 20.07 14.36
CA ARG A 146 10.70 20.84 13.46
C ARG A 146 11.50 21.84 12.63
N ALA A 147 12.45 22.53 13.26
CA ALA A 147 13.35 23.49 12.62
C ALA A 147 14.25 22.81 11.58
N ARG A 148 14.76 21.61 11.86
CA ARG A 148 15.55 20.78 10.93
C ARG A 148 14.76 20.51 9.65
N ASP A 149 13.53 20.04 9.77
CA ASP A 149 12.69 19.69 8.61
C ASP A 149 12.30 20.90 7.78
N LEU A 150 11.94 22.00 8.45
CA LEU A 150 11.67 23.27 7.78
C LEU A 150 12.89 23.76 7.01
N MET A 151 14.08 23.69 7.60
CA MET A 151 15.32 24.14 6.96
C MET A 151 15.64 23.30 5.72
N PHE A 152 15.53 21.97 5.79
CA PHE A 152 15.67 21.11 4.61
C PHE A 152 14.65 21.47 3.52
N GLY A 153 13.39 21.72 3.89
CA GLY A 153 12.35 22.17 2.96
C GLY A 153 12.70 23.49 2.26
N LEU A 154 13.12 24.50 3.02
CA LEU A 154 13.51 25.82 2.51
C LEU A 154 14.68 25.75 1.53
N VAL A 155 15.75 25.03 1.92
CA VAL A 155 16.94 24.87 1.07
C VAL A 155 16.60 24.15 -0.24
N SER A 156 15.66 23.21 -0.23
CA SER A 156 15.26 22.48 -1.43
C SER A 156 14.37 23.27 -2.41
N THR A 157 13.64 24.29 -1.94
CA THR A 157 12.54 24.93 -2.70
C THR A 157 12.72 26.42 -2.98
N GLN A 158 13.27 27.19 -2.05
CA GLN A 158 13.23 28.67 -2.10
C GLN A 158 14.62 29.33 -2.08
N GLY A 159 15.66 28.59 -1.67
CA GLY A 159 16.99 29.15 -1.45
C GLY A 159 17.06 29.99 -0.16
N TYR A 160 18.25 30.52 0.13
CA TYR A 160 18.55 31.15 1.42
C TYR A 160 18.53 32.69 1.30
N THR A 161 17.42 33.32 1.66
CA THR A 161 17.19 34.78 1.61
C THR A 161 16.68 35.34 2.95
N ASP A 162 16.83 36.64 3.19
CA ASP A 162 16.27 37.31 4.38
C ASP A 162 14.76 37.08 4.55
N GLU A 163 14.03 36.99 3.43
CA GLU A 163 12.59 36.69 3.39
C GLU A 163 12.32 35.25 3.85
N SER A 164 13.06 34.26 3.32
CA SER A 164 12.93 32.86 3.74
C SER A 164 13.27 32.63 5.21
N ILE A 165 14.20 33.41 5.77
CA ILE A 165 14.55 33.36 7.20
C ILE A 165 13.43 33.93 8.07
N ALA A 166 12.77 35.01 7.61
CA ALA A 166 11.62 35.56 8.30
C ALA A 166 10.44 34.57 8.30
N GLU A 167 10.22 33.87 7.19
CA GLU A 167 9.22 32.80 7.09
C GLU A 167 9.56 31.63 8.02
N PHE A 168 10.81 31.18 8.04
CA PHE A 168 11.29 30.14 8.96
C PHE A 168 11.03 30.48 10.43
N ALA A 169 11.35 31.72 10.83
CA ALA A 169 11.11 32.20 12.19
C ALA A 169 9.61 32.27 12.51
N ALA A 170 8.78 32.72 11.55
CA ALA A 170 7.34 32.79 11.70
C ALA A 170 6.70 31.39 11.89
N GLU A 171 7.10 30.40 11.09
CA GLU A 171 6.62 29.01 11.19
C GLU A 171 6.95 28.38 12.55
N LEU A 172 8.11 28.70 13.11
CA LEU A 172 8.52 28.25 14.45
C LEU A 172 7.93 29.09 15.59
N GLN A 173 7.27 30.21 15.26
CA GLN A 173 6.76 31.21 16.18
C GLN A 173 7.86 31.79 17.07
N ILE A 174 9.00 32.10 16.46
CA ILE A 174 10.18 32.67 17.11
C ILE A 174 10.38 34.10 16.57
N ASP A 175 10.82 35.02 17.44
CA ASP A 175 11.17 36.37 17.01
C ASP A 175 12.41 36.32 16.08
N PRO A 176 12.32 36.87 14.85
CA PRO A 176 13.39 36.74 13.86
C PRO A 176 14.69 37.46 14.28
N LEU A 177 14.61 38.53 15.08
CA LEU A 177 15.80 39.21 15.59
C LEU A 177 16.47 38.36 16.67
N ALA A 178 15.72 37.81 17.62
CA ALA A 178 16.24 36.91 18.65
C ALA A 178 16.88 35.65 18.05
N LEU A 179 16.29 35.11 16.97
CA LEU A 179 16.85 33.98 16.23
C LEU A 179 18.18 34.35 15.56
N SER A 180 18.23 35.51 14.89
CA SER A 180 19.45 35.99 14.23
C SER A 180 20.57 36.30 15.23
N ASP A 181 20.26 37.02 16.32
CA ASP A 181 21.24 37.40 17.35
C ASP A 181 21.86 36.16 18.03
N CYS A 182 21.06 35.12 18.22
CA CYS A 182 21.55 33.84 18.71
C CYS A 182 22.46 33.16 17.67
N ALA A 183 22.05 33.15 16.39
CA ALA A 183 22.78 32.46 15.33
C ALA A 183 24.20 33.02 15.10
N ASP A 184 24.41 34.30 15.40
CA ASP A 184 25.73 34.93 15.34
C ASP A 184 26.75 34.36 16.35
N ASN A 185 26.27 33.67 17.40
CA ASN A 185 27.10 33.11 18.47
C ASN A 185 26.87 31.61 18.69
N ALA A 186 26.17 30.94 17.77
CA ALA A 186 25.89 29.51 17.82
C ALA A 186 27.19 28.71 17.62
N VAL A 187 27.39 27.64 18.39
CA VAL A 187 28.68 26.91 18.44
C VAL A 187 28.53 25.39 18.29
N GLN A 188 27.31 24.86 18.28
CA GLN A 188 27.10 23.40 18.24
C GLN A 188 27.70 22.80 16.97
N HIS A 189 27.62 23.53 15.85
CA HIS A 189 28.20 23.09 14.58
C HIS A 189 29.72 22.89 14.65
N GLU A 190 30.47 23.69 15.44
CA GLU A 190 31.91 23.50 15.63
C GLU A 190 32.24 22.32 16.55
N ILE A 191 31.38 22.07 17.54
CA ILE A 191 31.51 20.93 18.47
C ILE A 191 31.26 19.64 17.70
N ASP A 192 30.14 19.56 16.98
CA ASP A 192 29.75 18.40 16.18
C ASP A 192 30.75 18.14 15.06
N ALA A 193 31.24 19.16 14.36
CA ALA A 193 32.25 18.96 13.32
C ALA A 193 33.57 18.39 13.83
N ARG A 194 34.05 18.85 14.99
CA ARG A 194 35.24 18.27 15.62
C ARG A 194 35.01 16.82 16.05
N TYR A 195 33.82 16.52 16.58
CA TYR A 195 33.47 15.15 16.96
C TYR A 195 33.39 14.24 15.73
N GLY A 196 32.73 14.67 14.65
CA GLY A 196 32.64 13.94 13.40
C GLY A 196 34.00 13.63 12.80
N LEU A 197 34.90 14.61 12.75
CA LEU A 197 36.29 14.41 12.32
C LEU A 197 37.02 13.37 13.19
N SER A 198 36.80 13.36 14.51
CA SER A 198 37.42 12.38 15.41
C SER A 198 36.94 10.94 15.18
N LEU A 199 35.71 10.79 14.67
CA LEU A 199 35.12 9.50 14.28
C LEU A 199 35.45 9.09 12.83
N GLY A 200 36.06 9.99 12.05
CA GLY A 200 36.37 9.76 10.63
C GLY A 200 35.25 10.12 9.66
N ALA A 201 34.28 10.96 10.06
CA ALA A 201 33.27 11.50 9.15
C ALA A 201 33.92 12.39 8.08
N SER A 202 33.99 11.91 6.84
CA SER A 202 34.68 12.61 5.74
C SER A 202 33.73 13.28 4.75
N ALA A 203 32.42 13.09 4.88
CA ALA A 203 31.40 13.63 3.98
C ALA A 203 30.03 13.71 4.69
N THR A 204 29.04 14.31 4.03
CA THR A 204 27.64 14.30 4.48
C THR A 204 26.72 13.60 3.46
N PRO A 205 25.72 12.81 3.91
CA PRO A 205 25.56 12.36 5.29
C PRO A 205 26.67 11.35 5.65
N SER A 206 27.11 11.34 6.91
CA SER A 206 27.89 10.23 7.48
C SER A 206 27.11 9.63 8.63
N LEU A 207 26.87 8.32 8.58
CA LEU A 207 26.12 7.61 9.60
C LEU A 207 27.03 6.74 10.45
N PHE A 208 26.74 6.72 11.75
CA PHE A 208 27.38 5.85 12.72
C PHE A 208 26.33 5.18 13.58
N VAL A 209 26.64 4.00 14.10
CA VAL A 209 25.83 3.32 15.10
C VAL A 209 26.59 3.15 16.41
N LYS A 210 25.90 3.34 17.53
CA LYS A 210 26.40 3.12 18.89
C LYS A 210 25.46 2.16 19.63
N TYR A 211 26.04 1.20 20.35
CA TYR A 211 25.30 0.23 21.17
C TYR A 211 25.65 0.41 22.65
N GLY A 212 24.69 0.79 23.47
CA GLY A 212 24.92 1.12 24.89
C GLY A 212 26.05 2.14 25.04
N ASP A 213 27.07 1.79 25.81
CA ASP A 213 28.25 2.64 26.06
C ASP A 213 29.40 2.43 25.06
N SER A 214 29.19 1.68 23.97
CA SER A 214 30.24 1.42 22.98
C SER A 214 30.73 2.69 22.27
N ALA A 215 31.91 2.62 21.66
CA ALA A 215 32.31 3.65 20.69
C ALA A 215 31.37 3.61 19.46
N PRO A 216 31.07 4.75 18.81
CA PRO A 216 30.37 4.76 17.53
C PRO A 216 31.17 4.06 16.43
N THR A 217 30.46 3.31 15.59
CA THR A 217 31.02 2.58 14.45
C THR A 217 30.42 3.10 13.14
N PRO A 218 31.22 3.36 12.09
CA PRO A 218 30.72 3.92 10.83
C PRO A 218 29.83 2.91 10.09
N LEU A 219 28.75 3.40 9.49
CA LEU A 219 27.91 2.64 8.58
C LEU A 219 28.32 2.94 7.14
N ALA A 220 28.68 1.90 6.39
CA ALA A 220 29.04 2.04 4.98
C ALA A 220 27.79 2.40 4.15
N LEU A 221 27.70 3.65 3.70
CA LEU A 221 26.62 4.11 2.83
C LEU A 221 26.93 3.77 1.38
N ALA A 222 26.32 2.70 0.87
CA ALA A 222 26.21 2.43 -0.56
C ALA A 222 24.72 2.38 -0.93
N LEU A 223 24.35 3.04 -2.04
CA LEU A 223 23.03 3.03 -2.70
C LEU A 223 22.42 1.61 -2.75
N PRO A 224 21.13 1.39 -3.07
CA PRO A 224 19.86 1.89 -2.50
C PRO A 224 19.49 1.19 -1.18
N GLU A 225 20.40 0.44 -0.56
CA GLU A 225 20.18 -0.40 0.62
C GLU A 225 20.37 0.35 1.95
N HIS A 226 20.17 1.66 1.91
CA HIS A 226 20.47 2.59 3.00
C HIS A 226 19.62 2.35 4.26
N HIS A 227 18.31 2.06 4.09
CA HIS A 227 17.46 1.58 5.17
C HIS A 227 17.99 0.24 5.72
N PHE A 228 18.38 -0.66 4.84
CA PHE A 228 18.83 -2.00 5.20
C PHE A 228 20.14 -2.01 6.01
N ALA A 229 21.09 -1.11 5.70
CA ALA A 229 22.31 -0.92 6.50
C ALA A 229 22.00 -0.41 7.91
N ILE A 230 21.05 0.52 8.05
CA ILE A 230 20.56 1.01 9.35
C ILE A 230 19.88 -0.12 10.12
N VAL A 231 18.98 -0.88 9.48
CA VAL A 231 18.29 -2.04 10.09
C VAL A 231 19.29 -3.09 10.56
N ASN A 232 20.31 -3.41 9.76
CA ASN A 232 21.37 -4.33 10.19
C ASN A 232 22.18 -3.81 11.37
N ALA A 233 22.34 -2.49 11.48
CA ALA A 233 23.01 -1.85 12.59
C ALA A 233 22.14 -1.79 13.87
N ILE A 234 20.86 -2.13 13.83
CA ILE A 234 20.02 -2.23 15.03
C ILE A 234 20.01 -3.68 15.55
N ARG A 235 20.64 -4.63 14.84
CA ARG A 235 20.70 -6.04 15.24
C ARG A 235 21.36 -6.17 16.62
N PRO A 236 20.75 -6.88 17.58
CA PRO A 236 21.37 -7.14 18.88
C PRO A 236 22.74 -7.79 18.72
N SER A 237 23.67 -7.49 19.64
CA SER A 237 24.96 -8.19 19.67
C SER A 237 24.73 -9.70 19.82
N SER A 238 25.56 -10.52 19.16
CA SER A 238 25.56 -11.99 19.33
C SER A 238 25.72 -12.44 20.80
N THR A 239 26.18 -11.55 21.68
CA THR A 239 26.39 -11.80 23.12
C THR A 239 25.19 -11.48 24.01
N ASP A 240 24.17 -10.78 23.51
CA ASP A 240 22.97 -10.50 24.32
C ASP A 240 22.15 -11.78 24.51
N PRO A 241 21.48 -12.00 25.66
CA PRO A 241 20.58 -13.14 25.80
C PRO A 241 19.41 -13.00 24.81
N VAL A 242 19.12 -14.07 24.07
CA VAL A 242 17.97 -14.14 23.15
C VAL A 242 16.70 -14.13 23.99
N GLN A 243 15.86 -13.10 23.79
CA GLN A 243 14.57 -12.96 24.48
C GLN A 243 13.48 -13.46 23.54
N ILE A 244 12.79 -14.55 23.91
CA ILE A 244 11.65 -15.09 23.15
C ILE A 244 10.39 -14.91 23.98
N ASN A 245 9.34 -14.33 23.38
CA ASN A 245 8.03 -14.27 24.00
C ASN A 245 7.25 -15.57 23.74
N HIS A 246 7.51 -16.60 24.56
CA HIS A 246 6.86 -17.92 24.50
C HIS A 246 5.32 -17.88 24.61
N GLY A 247 4.74 -16.73 24.99
CA GLY A 247 3.30 -16.55 25.10
C GLY A 247 2.65 -15.84 23.92
N ARG A 248 3.43 -15.39 22.93
CA ARG A 248 2.94 -14.53 21.85
C ARG A 248 1.73 -15.11 21.11
N TYR A 249 1.85 -16.38 20.74
CA TYR A 249 0.84 -17.09 19.96
C TYR A 249 -0.17 -17.84 20.83
N ALA A 250 -0.16 -17.62 22.14
CA ALA A 250 -1.10 -18.26 23.06
C ALA A 250 -2.55 -17.97 22.65
N GLY A 251 -3.35 -19.04 22.58
CA GLY A 251 -4.77 -18.97 22.20
C GLY A 251 -5.04 -18.91 20.70
N LEU A 252 -4.01 -18.85 19.85
CA LEU A 252 -4.16 -19.00 18.40
C LEU A 252 -4.04 -20.47 18.02
N GLU A 253 -4.91 -20.92 17.11
CA GLU A 253 -4.81 -22.25 16.54
C GLU A 253 -3.58 -22.37 15.63
N THR A 254 -2.91 -23.52 15.71
CA THR A 254 -1.80 -23.87 14.81
C THR A 254 -2.09 -25.22 14.19
N PHE A 255 -2.03 -25.30 12.86
CA PHE A 255 -2.26 -26.54 12.12
C PHE A 255 -1.40 -26.63 10.87
N ARG A 256 -1.32 -27.83 10.28
CA ARG A 256 -0.62 -28.09 9.02
C ARG A 256 -1.64 -28.19 7.87
N ARG A 257 -1.34 -27.59 6.73
CA ARG A 257 -2.04 -27.89 5.47
C ARG A 257 -1.74 -29.33 5.03
N ALA A 258 -2.59 -29.87 4.16
CA ALA A 258 -2.40 -31.23 3.60
C ALA A 258 -1.07 -31.40 2.86
N ASP A 259 -0.56 -30.33 2.26
CA ASP A 259 0.74 -30.25 1.58
C ASP A 259 1.87 -29.77 2.51
N GLY A 260 1.60 -29.64 3.81
CA GLY A 260 2.60 -29.41 4.85
C GLY A 260 2.90 -27.95 5.19
N GLY A 261 2.16 -26.96 4.69
CA GLY A 261 2.30 -25.56 5.13
C GLY A 261 1.95 -25.36 6.60
N PHE A 262 2.60 -24.41 7.27
CA PHE A 262 2.36 -24.11 8.70
C PHE A 262 1.40 -22.93 8.81
N VAL A 263 0.26 -23.14 9.45
CA VAL A 263 -0.81 -22.13 9.52
C VAL A 263 -1.04 -21.70 10.95
N LEU A 264 -1.19 -20.39 11.15
CA LEU A 264 -1.60 -19.74 12.38
C LEU A 264 -2.97 -19.07 12.16
N GLY A 265 -3.90 -19.27 13.09
CA GLY A 265 -5.24 -18.67 13.06
C GLY A 265 -6.37 -19.68 12.88
N SER A 266 -7.61 -19.18 12.91
CA SER A 266 -8.83 -20.00 12.77
C SER A 266 -8.88 -20.71 11.41
N PRO A 267 -9.12 -22.04 11.34
CA PRO A 267 -9.29 -22.80 10.09
C PRO A 267 -10.37 -22.26 9.14
N ASP A 268 -11.37 -21.57 9.69
CA ASP A 268 -12.54 -21.05 8.96
C ASP A 268 -12.36 -19.60 8.47
N ALA A 269 -11.21 -18.97 8.74
CA ALA A 269 -10.98 -17.59 8.32
C ALA A 269 -10.97 -17.47 6.78
N PRO A 270 -11.63 -16.44 6.22
CA PRO A 270 -11.90 -16.34 4.78
C PRO A 270 -10.66 -16.01 3.95
N ILE A 271 -9.63 -15.41 4.54
CA ILE A 271 -8.41 -14.99 3.85
C ILE A 271 -7.21 -15.68 4.49
N THR A 272 -6.31 -16.23 3.67
CA THR A 272 -4.99 -16.67 4.13
C THR A 272 -3.91 -15.86 3.41
N ILE A 273 -3.02 -15.24 4.18
CA ILE A 273 -1.76 -14.66 3.68
C ILE A 273 -0.70 -15.75 3.75
N VAL A 274 -0.08 -16.07 2.61
CA VAL A 274 0.91 -17.14 2.47
C VAL A 274 2.26 -16.53 2.16
N ALA A 275 3.22 -16.67 3.07
CA ALA A 275 4.57 -16.14 2.93
C ALA A 275 5.56 -17.26 2.63
N PHE A 276 6.20 -17.18 1.47
CA PHE A 276 7.36 -18.00 1.11
C PHE A 276 8.63 -17.25 1.54
N GLU A 277 9.34 -17.77 2.53
CA GLU A 277 10.43 -17.07 3.18
C GLU A 277 11.67 -17.93 3.42
N ASP A 278 12.80 -17.26 3.54
CA ASP A 278 14.07 -17.82 3.99
C ASP A 278 14.49 -17.09 5.27
N PHE A 279 14.77 -17.83 6.34
CA PHE A 279 15.23 -17.27 7.61
C PHE A 279 16.47 -16.38 7.46
N LEU A 280 17.36 -16.71 6.53
CA LEU A 280 18.57 -15.93 6.25
C LEU A 280 18.33 -14.73 5.33
N CYS A 281 17.16 -14.64 4.69
CA CYS A 281 16.84 -13.52 3.83
C CYS A 281 16.62 -12.26 4.66
N PRO A 282 17.39 -11.21 4.42
CA PRO A 282 17.26 -10.02 5.24
C PRO A 282 15.95 -9.25 5.02
N HIS A 283 15.37 -9.33 3.83
CA HIS A 283 14.03 -8.79 3.57
C HIS A 283 12.93 -9.58 4.31
N CYS A 284 13.09 -10.90 4.46
CA CYS A 284 12.18 -11.73 5.27
C CYS A 284 12.28 -11.35 6.76
N GLN A 285 13.51 -11.18 7.26
CA GLN A 285 13.76 -10.72 8.63
C GLN A 285 13.08 -9.39 8.94
N HIS A 286 13.07 -8.45 7.98
CA HIS A 286 12.35 -7.18 8.13
C HIS A 286 10.83 -7.35 8.01
N TYR A 287 10.37 -8.21 7.10
CA TYR A 287 8.95 -8.47 6.90
C TYR A 287 8.25 -9.02 8.16
N GLN A 288 8.99 -9.66 9.06
CA GLN A 288 8.44 -10.15 10.33
C GLN A 288 7.74 -9.05 11.15
N THR A 289 8.17 -7.79 11.11
CA THR A 289 7.45 -6.69 11.79
C THR A 289 6.03 -6.48 11.22
N ASN A 290 5.85 -6.69 9.91
CA ASN A 290 4.52 -6.63 9.29
C ASN A 290 3.70 -7.87 9.62
N VAL A 291 4.31 -9.06 9.62
CA VAL A 291 3.67 -10.31 10.04
C VAL A 291 3.16 -10.19 11.47
N ASP A 292 3.98 -9.65 12.36
CA ASP A 292 3.68 -9.40 13.76
C ASP A 292 2.42 -8.55 13.93
N THR A 293 2.37 -7.41 13.22
CA THR A 293 1.22 -6.51 13.26
C THR A 293 -0.02 -7.16 12.65
N PHE A 294 0.14 -7.87 11.53
CA PHE A 294 -0.94 -8.58 10.86
C PHE A 294 -1.54 -9.70 11.73
N VAL A 295 -0.70 -10.43 12.46
CA VAL A 295 -1.14 -11.49 13.38
C VAL A 295 -2.00 -10.90 14.49
N GLU A 296 -1.57 -9.79 15.09
CA GLU A 296 -2.33 -9.15 16.16
C GLU A 296 -3.66 -8.54 15.68
N GLU A 297 -3.69 -7.92 14.50
CA GLU A 297 -4.89 -7.25 13.97
C GLU A 297 -5.91 -8.22 13.37
N TYR A 298 -5.45 -9.20 12.57
CA TYR A 298 -6.34 -9.98 11.70
C TYR A 298 -6.35 -11.48 11.99
N VAL A 299 -5.22 -12.07 12.40
CA VAL A 299 -5.18 -13.50 12.72
C VAL A 299 -5.85 -13.77 14.05
N ARG A 300 -5.58 -12.94 15.05
CA ARG A 300 -6.18 -13.06 16.39
C ARG A 300 -7.68 -12.80 16.42
N SER A 301 -8.18 -11.94 15.54
CA SER A 301 -9.63 -11.69 15.40
C SER A 301 -10.36 -12.78 14.61
N GLY A 302 -9.63 -13.71 13.97
CA GLY A 302 -10.19 -14.74 13.09
C GLY A 302 -10.57 -14.23 11.70
N ALA A 303 -10.21 -12.98 11.37
CA ALA A 303 -10.45 -12.40 10.04
C ALA A 303 -9.52 -13.01 8.97
N ALA A 304 -8.34 -13.47 9.36
CA ALA A 304 -7.38 -14.10 8.46
C ALA A 304 -6.59 -15.25 9.11
N GLN A 305 -5.89 -15.98 8.26
CA GLN A 305 -4.81 -16.90 8.61
C GLN A 305 -3.47 -16.36 8.10
N PHE A 306 -2.39 -16.69 8.82
CA PHE A 306 -1.03 -16.56 8.30
C PHE A 306 -0.46 -17.95 8.04
N GLU A 307 0.06 -18.18 6.84
CA GLU A 307 0.67 -19.44 6.42
C GLU A 307 2.14 -19.21 6.04
N PHE A 308 3.05 -19.92 6.72
CA PHE A 308 4.48 -19.86 6.46
C PHE A 308 4.92 -21.06 5.60
N ARG A 309 5.77 -20.77 4.61
CA ARG A 309 6.34 -21.74 3.66
C ARG A 309 7.84 -21.54 3.54
N PHE A 310 8.60 -22.63 3.62
CA PHE A 310 10.06 -22.55 3.48
C PHE A 310 10.44 -22.33 2.01
N TYR A 311 11.31 -21.36 1.76
CA TYR A 311 11.87 -21.12 0.43
C TYR A 311 13.37 -20.76 0.52
N PRO A 312 14.24 -21.71 0.90
CA PRO A 312 15.65 -21.44 1.20
C PRO A 312 16.42 -21.05 -0.07
N LEU A 313 16.82 -19.78 -0.20
CA LEU A 313 17.49 -19.21 -1.37
C LEU A 313 18.87 -18.61 -1.07
N VAL A 314 19.07 -18.03 0.11
CA VAL A 314 20.25 -17.19 0.41
C VAL A 314 21.52 -18.01 0.50
N ASN A 315 21.49 -19.10 1.25
CA ASN A 315 22.60 -20.02 1.36
C ASN A 315 22.07 -21.47 1.43
N PRO A 316 22.30 -22.31 0.40
CA PRO A 316 21.71 -23.64 0.35
C PRO A 316 22.01 -24.53 1.56
N GLN A 317 23.17 -24.37 2.21
CA GLN A 317 23.51 -25.15 3.40
C GLN A 317 22.75 -24.63 4.62
N TYR A 318 22.91 -23.33 4.92
CA TYR A 318 22.38 -22.78 6.16
C TYR A 318 20.87 -22.51 6.07
N SER A 319 20.35 -21.95 4.98
CA SER A 319 18.91 -21.73 4.79
C SER A 319 18.12 -23.05 4.92
N THR A 320 18.65 -24.15 4.35
CA THR A 320 18.06 -25.48 4.53
C THR A 320 18.20 -25.98 5.97
N ALA A 321 19.32 -25.75 6.66
CA ALA A 321 19.47 -26.15 8.06
C ALA A 321 18.45 -25.45 8.99
N PHE A 322 18.18 -24.15 8.77
CA PHE A 322 17.15 -23.42 9.50
C PHE A 322 15.74 -23.98 9.22
N ALA A 323 15.39 -24.16 7.94
CA ALA A 323 14.09 -24.74 7.54
C ALA A 323 13.88 -26.14 8.13
N LYS A 324 14.89 -27.01 8.05
CA LYS A 324 14.84 -28.36 8.63
C LYS A 324 14.66 -28.33 10.15
N THR A 325 15.34 -27.41 10.82
CA THR A 325 15.21 -27.26 12.28
C THR A 325 13.77 -26.89 12.63
N ALA A 326 13.18 -25.90 11.97
CA ALA A 326 11.78 -25.49 12.19
C ALA A 326 10.78 -26.64 11.95
N GLU A 327 10.93 -27.38 10.84
CA GLU A 327 10.09 -28.55 10.55
C GLU A 327 10.18 -29.61 11.66
N CYS A 328 11.39 -29.85 12.17
CA CYS A 328 11.63 -30.86 13.18
C CYS A 328 11.18 -30.45 14.58
N VAL A 329 11.17 -29.15 14.91
CA VAL A 329 10.48 -28.66 16.11
C VAL A 329 9.00 -28.98 16.01
N ALA A 330 8.36 -28.66 14.89
CA ALA A 330 6.95 -28.92 14.68
C ALA A 330 6.58 -30.41 14.72
N ALA A 331 7.51 -31.29 14.32
CA ALA A 331 7.33 -32.74 14.40
C ALA A 331 7.30 -33.26 15.84
N GLN A 332 7.99 -32.59 16.78
CA GLN A 332 7.90 -32.90 18.20
C GLN A 332 6.68 -32.23 18.85
N ASN A 333 6.50 -30.94 18.56
CA ASN A 333 5.41 -30.14 19.08
C ASN A 333 5.01 -29.04 18.08
N LEU A 334 3.86 -29.23 17.44
CA LEU A 334 3.39 -28.33 16.39
C LEU A 334 3.19 -26.89 16.87
N THR A 335 2.75 -26.67 18.12
CA THR A 335 2.51 -25.30 18.62
C THR A 335 3.81 -24.53 18.86
N GLN A 336 4.92 -25.22 19.15
CA GLN A 336 6.25 -24.61 19.31
C GLN A 336 6.91 -24.25 17.97
N PHE A 337 6.28 -24.57 16.83
CA PHE A 337 6.77 -24.13 15.52
C PHE A 337 6.95 -22.61 15.46
N TRP A 338 5.97 -21.84 15.96
CA TRP A 338 6.01 -20.38 15.87
C TRP A 338 7.02 -19.75 16.83
N ASP A 339 7.24 -20.35 17.99
CA ASP A 339 8.35 -19.95 18.88
C ASP A 339 9.71 -20.24 18.22
N ALA A 340 9.84 -21.39 17.57
CA ALA A 340 11.04 -21.74 16.80
C ALA A 340 11.23 -20.82 15.58
N HIS A 341 10.15 -20.45 14.89
CA HIS A 341 10.16 -19.52 13.78
C HIS A 341 10.76 -18.16 14.20
N ASP A 342 10.25 -17.57 15.28
CA ASP A 342 10.74 -16.29 15.80
C ASP A 342 12.21 -16.40 16.25
N LEU A 343 12.54 -17.50 16.93
CA LEU A 343 13.90 -17.80 17.37
C LEU A 343 14.89 -17.93 16.20
N LEU A 344 14.49 -18.63 15.14
CA LEU A 344 15.31 -18.84 13.96
C LEU A 344 15.53 -17.55 13.19
N PHE A 345 14.52 -16.68 13.06
CA PHE A 345 14.73 -15.34 12.51
C PHE A 345 15.66 -14.49 13.38
N GLU A 346 15.58 -14.61 14.71
CA GLU A 346 16.50 -13.93 15.64
C GLU A 346 17.95 -14.45 15.53
N PHE A 347 18.15 -15.76 15.45
CA PHE A 347 19.45 -16.37 15.21
C PHE A 347 20.06 -15.90 13.89
N ALA A 348 19.25 -15.90 12.82
CA ALA A 348 19.67 -15.42 11.51
C ALA A 348 20.05 -13.93 11.54
N ARG A 349 19.27 -13.08 12.23
CA ARG A 349 19.60 -11.66 12.44
C ARG A 349 20.94 -11.50 13.15
N ARG A 350 21.22 -12.31 14.18
CA ARG A 350 22.48 -12.27 14.93
C ARG A 350 23.67 -12.94 14.25
N GLY A 351 23.47 -13.59 13.10
CA GLY A 351 24.51 -14.36 12.41
C GLY A 351 24.89 -15.66 13.13
N THR A 352 23.99 -16.22 13.93
CA THR A 352 24.19 -17.50 14.61
C THR A 352 23.96 -18.65 13.62
N LEU A 353 25.03 -19.28 13.13
CA LEU A 353 24.96 -20.32 12.09
C LEU A 353 25.43 -21.71 12.56
N ASP A 354 26.09 -21.77 13.71
CA ASP A 354 26.59 -22.97 14.35
C ASP A 354 25.56 -23.57 15.30
N ASP A 355 25.45 -24.91 15.27
CA ASP A 355 24.59 -25.70 16.16
C ASP A 355 23.17 -25.15 16.35
N ILE A 356 22.55 -24.74 15.25
CA ILE A 356 21.21 -24.13 15.22
C ILE A 356 20.21 -25.04 15.94
N ALA A 357 20.21 -26.34 15.61
CA ALA A 357 19.29 -27.31 16.18
C ALA A 357 19.52 -27.54 17.68
N GLY A 358 20.78 -27.66 18.14
CA GLY A 358 21.09 -27.79 19.57
C GLY A 358 20.63 -26.58 20.37
N LYS A 359 20.95 -25.36 19.90
CA LYS A 359 20.53 -24.11 20.55
C LYS A 359 19.01 -23.93 20.59
N VAL A 360 18.29 -24.31 19.52
CA VAL A 360 16.82 -24.31 19.51
C VAL A 360 16.27 -25.32 20.51
N ALA A 361 16.86 -26.53 20.58
CA ALA A 361 16.43 -27.55 21.52
C ALA A 361 16.60 -27.10 22.97
N ASP A 362 17.74 -26.50 23.31
CA ASP A 362 18.01 -25.99 24.66
C ASP A 362 17.04 -24.86 25.07
N LEU A 363 16.73 -23.94 24.15
CA LEU A 363 15.87 -22.79 24.44
C LEU A 363 14.39 -23.15 24.52
N LEU A 364 13.94 -24.16 23.77
CA LEU A 364 12.54 -24.60 23.74
C LEU A 364 12.26 -25.88 24.52
N ASP A 365 13.25 -26.38 25.28
CA ASP A 365 13.18 -27.61 26.08
C ASP A 365 12.74 -28.85 25.25
N LEU A 366 13.37 -29.05 24.10
CA LEU A 366 13.08 -30.14 23.17
C LEU A 366 14.05 -31.32 23.33
N ASP A 367 13.64 -32.51 22.89
CA ASP A 367 14.54 -33.67 22.84
C ASP A 367 15.52 -33.49 21.67
N GLY A 368 16.77 -33.16 22.00
CA GLY A 368 17.85 -32.98 21.02
C GLY A 368 18.17 -34.23 20.19
N ASN A 369 18.00 -35.44 20.74
CA ASN A 369 18.22 -36.68 19.98
C ASN A 369 17.09 -36.89 18.96
N ALA A 370 15.84 -36.66 19.37
CA ALA A 370 14.69 -36.74 18.47
C ALA A 370 14.78 -35.69 17.36
N LEU A 371 15.23 -34.47 17.70
CA LEU A 371 15.46 -33.39 16.75
C LEU A 371 16.53 -33.78 15.73
N SER A 372 17.69 -34.24 16.19
CA SER A 372 18.80 -34.68 15.32
C SER A 372 18.37 -35.78 14.35
N ALA A 373 17.64 -36.80 14.83
CA ALA A 373 17.12 -37.88 13.99
C ALA A 373 16.04 -37.45 12.97
N CYS A 374 15.41 -36.29 13.19
CA CYS A 374 14.45 -35.71 12.25
C CYS A 374 15.15 -34.94 11.11
N LEU A 375 16.24 -34.22 11.39
CA LEU A 375 16.93 -33.36 10.41
C LEU A 375 17.36 -34.10 9.13
N ASP A 376 17.74 -35.37 9.25
CA ASP A 376 18.14 -36.22 8.13
C ASP A 376 16.97 -36.56 7.18
N ARG A 377 15.74 -36.53 7.68
CA ARG A 377 14.51 -36.92 6.95
C ARG A 377 13.60 -35.74 6.59
N SER A 378 13.88 -34.56 7.14
CA SER A 378 13.14 -33.34 6.87
C SER A 378 13.30 -32.91 5.41
N ILE A 379 12.16 -32.74 4.74
CA ILE A 379 12.05 -32.46 3.30
C ILE A 379 11.00 -31.39 2.97
N GLN A 380 10.32 -30.79 3.96
CA GLN A 380 9.22 -29.86 3.69
C GLN A 380 9.65 -28.69 2.81
N PHE A 381 10.89 -28.21 2.95
CA PHE A 381 11.42 -27.14 2.10
C PHE A 381 11.45 -27.50 0.61
N LEU A 382 11.61 -28.77 0.25
CA LEU A 382 11.54 -29.23 -1.15
C LEU A 382 10.10 -29.17 -1.67
N VAL A 383 9.13 -29.57 -0.83
CA VAL A 383 7.70 -29.51 -1.15
C VAL A 383 7.27 -28.06 -1.35
N ASP A 384 7.62 -27.19 -0.40
CA ASP A 384 7.29 -25.76 -0.46
C ASP A 384 7.97 -25.06 -1.64
N THR A 385 9.23 -25.39 -1.95
CA THR A 385 9.92 -24.84 -3.14
C THR A 385 9.21 -25.25 -4.43
N GLN A 386 8.74 -26.50 -4.52
CA GLN A 386 8.00 -27.00 -5.69
C GLN A 386 6.62 -26.34 -5.82
N LEU A 387 5.95 -26.06 -4.70
CA LEU A 387 4.66 -25.33 -4.68
C LEU A 387 4.83 -23.86 -5.06
N GLY A 388 5.97 -23.23 -4.73
CA GLY A 388 6.26 -21.85 -5.09
C GLY A 388 6.41 -21.62 -6.59
N GLN A 389 6.87 -22.61 -7.36
CA GLN A 389 7.09 -22.50 -8.81
C GLN A 389 5.82 -22.10 -9.61
N PRO A 390 4.70 -22.85 -9.54
CA PRO A 390 3.46 -22.45 -10.22
C PRO A 390 2.83 -21.17 -9.63
N ALA A 391 3.21 -20.77 -8.40
CA ALA A 391 2.81 -19.51 -7.78
C ALA A 391 3.74 -18.33 -8.14
N PHE A 392 4.63 -18.49 -9.13
CA PHE A 392 5.59 -17.47 -9.60
C PHE A 392 6.53 -16.95 -8.50
N VAL A 393 6.87 -17.77 -7.50
CA VAL A 393 7.83 -17.39 -6.46
C VAL A 393 9.25 -17.36 -7.06
N SER A 394 9.78 -16.15 -7.23
CA SER A 394 11.10 -15.90 -7.84
C SER A 394 12.13 -15.28 -6.88
N GLY A 395 11.77 -15.11 -5.61
CA GLY A 395 12.60 -14.53 -4.57
C GLY A 395 11.93 -14.65 -3.20
N THR A 396 12.60 -14.19 -2.15
CA THR A 396 12.07 -14.15 -0.78
C THR A 396 12.21 -12.74 -0.18
N PRO A 397 11.23 -12.25 0.59
CA PRO A 397 9.93 -12.88 0.78
C PRO A 397 9.13 -12.85 -0.53
N ALA A 398 8.25 -13.82 -0.72
CA ALA A 398 7.22 -13.78 -1.74
C ALA A 398 5.89 -14.10 -1.09
N VAL A 399 4.98 -13.12 -1.11
CA VAL A 399 3.69 -13.23 -0.44
C VAL A 399 2.58 -13.42 -1.46
N ARG A 400 1.71 -14.38 -1.17
CA ARG A 400 0.52 -14.73 -1.93
C ARG A 400 -0.69 -14.69 -1.02
N ALA A 401 -1.87 -14.70 -1.59
CA ALA A 401 -3.09 -14.83 -0.82
C ALA A 401 -4.03 -15.86 -1.43
N ARG A 402 -4.96 -16.37 -0.64
CA ARG A 402 -6.07 -17.23 -1.10
C ARG A 402 -7.34 -16.84 -0.36
N ARG A 403 -8.48 -16.98 -1.03
CA ARG A 403 -9.81 -16.84 -0.42
C ARG A 403 -10.43 -18.21 -0.19
N ASN A 404 -11.03 -18.43 0.99
CA ASN A 404 -11.84 -19.60 1.33
C ASN A 404 -11.18 -20.95 0.98
N GLY A 405 -9.87 -21.06 1.21
CA GLY A 405 -9.09 -22.28 0.90
C GLY A 405 -8.84 -22.55 -0.58
N GLY A 406 -9.11 -21.58 -1.46
CA GLY A 406 -8.88 -21.65 -2.90
C GLY A 406 -7.41 -21.68 -3.32
N ALA A 407 -7.17 -21.44 -4.61
CA ALA A 407 -5.84 -21.41 -5.19
C ALA A 407 -4.99 -20.26 -4.61
N LEU A 408 -3.67 -20.43 -4.66
CA LEU A 408 -2.72 -19.35 -4.34
C LEU A 408 -2.70 -18.34 -5.49
N GLU A 409 -2.92 -17.07 -5.15
CA GLU A 409 -2.98 -15.98 -6.11
C GLU A 409 -2.02 -14.84 -5.73
N LEU A 410 -1.68 -14.03 -6.73
CA LEU A 410 -0.92 -12.79 -6.53
C LEU A 410 -1.77 -11.75 -5.80
N ILE A 411 -1.13 -10.93 -5.00
CA ILE A 411 -1.73 -9.71 -4.46
C ILE A 411 -1.46 -8.59 -5.46
N TYR A 412 -2.46 -7.77 -5.75
CA TYR A 412 -2.36 -6.61 -6.65
C TYR A 412 -2.54 -5.31 -5.87
N LEU A 413 -1.85 -4.26 -6.30
CA LEU A 413 -2.05 -2.88 -5.88
C LEU A 413 -2.55 -2.08 -7.07
N GLY A 414 -3.86 -1.82 -7.11
CA GLY A 414 -4.54 -1.47 -8.36
C GLY A 414 -4.27 -2.53 -9.43
N GLU A 415 -3.70 -2.12 -10.57
CA GLU A 415 -3.39 -3.03 -11.69
C GLU A 415 -2.01 -3.72 -11.58
N GLN A 416 -1.18 -3.35 -10.59
CA GLN A 416 0.19 -3.85 -10.48
C GLN A 416 0.27 -5.06 -9.55
N PRO A 417 0.73 -6.24 -10.01
CA PRO A 417 0.95 -7.37 -9.13
C PRO A 417 2.17 -7.15 -8.22
N ILE A 418 2.07 -7.61 -6.97
CA ILE A 418 3.20 -7.85 -6.08
C ILE A 418 3.77 -9.23 -6.43
N ASP A 419 4.49 -9.28 -7.55
CA ASP A 419 5.11 -10.52 -8.06
C ASP A 419 6.37 -10.91 -7.26
N ARG A 420 7.07 -9.92 -6.70
CA ARG A 420 8.26 -10.04 -5.86
C ARG A 420 8.13 -9.25 -4.58
N GLY A 421 8.77 -9.76 -3.52
CA GLY A 421 8.76 -9.12 -2.21
C GLY A 421 7.49 -9.42 -1.42
N ALA A 422 7.26 -8.60 -0.40
CA ALA A 422 6.12 -8.73 0.49
C ALA A 422 5.35 -7.40 0.57
N PRO A 423 4.01 -7.45 0.73
CA PRO A 423 3.21 -6.26 0.94
C PRO A 423 3.58 -5.59 2.27
N THR A 424 3.44 -4.27 2.33
CA THR A 424 3.53 -3.52 3.59
C THR A 424 2.32 -3.80 4.47
N ILE A 425 2.38 -3.45 5.76
CA ILE A 425 1.21 -3.57 6.63
C ILE A 425 0.03 -2.73 6.11
N PHE A 426 0.26 -1.54 5.55
CA PHE A 426 -0.81 -0.72 4.97
C PHE A 426 -1.51 -1.40 3.79
N GLN A 427 -0.74 -2.08 2.94
CA GLN A 427 -1.28 -2.83 1.80
C GLN A 427 -2.07 -4.05 2.27
N LEU A 428 -1.60 -4.74 3.31
CA LEU A 428 -2.37 -5.82 3.95
C LEU A 428 -3.66 -5.30 4.58
N ARG A 429 -3.64 -4.14 5.26
CA ARG A 429 -4.86 -3.52 5.81
C ARG A 429 -5.87 -3.20 4.70
N SER A 430 -5.41 -2.58 3.62
CA SER A 430 -6.27 -2.31 2.45
C SER A 430 -6.92 -3.58 1.89
N LEU A 431 -6.13 -4.67 1.78
CA LEU A 431 -6.64 -5.96 1.33
C LEU A 431 -7.72 -6.51 2.28
N MET A 432 -7.48 -6.43 3.59
CA MET A 432 -8.41 -6.93 4.62
C MET A 432 -9.67 -6.08 4.74
N GLU A 433 -9.57 -4.77 4.55
CA GLU A 433 -10.68 -3.81 4.61
C GLU A 433 -11.47 -3.73 3.29
N ASN A 434 -10.98 -4.37 2.23
CA ASN A 434 -11.52 -4.32 0.88
C ASN A 434 -11.70 -2.87 0.38
N SER A 435 -10.70 -2.01 0.63
CA SER A 435 -10.76 -0.58 0.27
C SER A 435 -10.62 -0.32 -1.24
N GLY A 436 -10.38 -1.36 -2.04
CA GLY A 436 -10.15 -1.30 -3.47
C GLY A 436 -8.72 -0.93 -3.88
N GLU A 437 -7.83 -0.59 -2.95
CA GLU A 437 -6.42 -0.30 -3.26
C GLU A 437 -5.57 -1.58 -3.41
N ALA A 438 -5.97 -2.69 -2.76
CA ALA A 438 -5.35 -4.00 -2.92
C ALA A 438 -6.37 -5.12 -3.17
N SER A 439 -6.02 -6.10 -4.01
CA SER A 439 -6.88 -7.27 -4.31
C SER A 439 -6.11 -8.59 -4.37
N ILE A 440 -6.82 -9.70 -4.14
CA ILE A 440 -6.32 -11.06 -4.40
C ILE A 440 -6.71 -11.42 -5.84
N GLY A 441 -5.73 -11.77 -6.65
CA GLY A 441 -5.89 -11.94 -8.09
C GLY A 441 -5.88 -10.61 -8.85
N PRO A 442 -5.76 -10.65 -10.20
CA PRO A 442 -5.87 -9.45 -11.00
C PRO A 442 -7.17 -8.74 -10.67
N PRO A 443 -7.19 -7.39 -10.59
CA PRO A 443 -8.41 -6.67 -10.28
C PRO A 443 -9.48 -7.10 -11.28
N GLN A 444 -10.49 -7.82 -10.77
CA GLN A 444 -11.64 -8.19 -11.57
C GLN A 444 -12.43 -6.91 -11.77
N LEU A 445 -12.23 -6.28 -12.93
CA LEU A 445 -12.98 -5.09 -13.32
C LEU A 445 -14.45 -5.46 -13.32
N SER A 446 -15.27 -4.57 -12.75
CA SER A 446 -16.72 -4.70 -12.77
C SER A 446 -17.20 -5.02 -14.19
N LEU A 447 -18.08 -6.01 -14.30
CA LEU A 447 -18.74 -6.34 -15.57
C LEU A 447 -19.76 -5.26 -15.96
N ILE A 448 -20.11 -4.37 -15.02
CA ILE A 448 -20.93 -3.20 -15.27
C ILE A 448 -20.03 -2.08 -15.79
N ASN A 449 -20.04 -1.86 -17.11
CA ASN A 449 -19.18 -0.86 -17.73
C ASN A 449 -19.92 -0.06 -18.81
N GLU A 450 -20.14 1.24 -18.57
CA GLU A 450 -20.82 2.15 -19.50
C GLU A 450 -20.07 2.35 -20.83
N ARG A 451 -18.80 1.94 -20.91
CA ARG A 451 -18.00 2.01 -22.15
C ARG A 451 -18.12 0.76 -23.04
N PHE A 452 -18.82 -0.28 -22.57
CA PHE A 452 -19.13 -1.46 -23.39
C PHE A 452 -20.19 -1.14 -24.46
N LEU A 453 -20.66 -2.18 -25.16
CA LEU A 453 -21.56 -2.02 -26.29
C LEU A 453 -22.91 -1.45 -25.83
N ALA A 454 -23.28 -0.28 -26.36
CA ALA A 454 -24.62 0.28 -26.17
C ALA A 454 -25.55 -0.35 -27.21
N ASP A 455 -26.05 -1.55 -26.92
CA ASP A 455 -26.90 -2.35 -27.80
C ASP A 455 -28.04 -2.97 -26.99
N THR A 456 -29.26 -2.75 -27.47
CA THR A 456 -30.51 -3.28 -26.87
C THR A 456 -31.21 -4.27 -27.81
N SER A 457 -30.53 -4.76 -28.85
CA SER A 457 -31.07 -5.68 -29.85
C SER A 457 -31.54 -7.00 -29.24
N LEU A 458 -30.92 -7.42 -28.13
CA LEU A 458 -31.35 -8.56 -27.34
C LEU A 458 -32.82 -8.45 -26.89
N LEU A 459 -33.28 -7.24 -26.57
CA LEU A 459 -34.67 -6.99 -26.14
C LEU A 459 -35.57 -6.57 -27.31
N THR A 460 -35.07 -5.70 -28.20
CA THR A 460 -35.88 -5.15 -29.30
C THR A 460 -36.11 -6.16 -30.42
N GLY A 461 -35.14 -7.06 -30.67
CA GLY A 461 -35.13 -7.97 -31.80
C GLY A 461 -34.86 -7.31 -33.15
N GLU A 462 -34.32 -6.10 -33.16
CA GLU A 462 -33.98 -5.34 -34.36
C GLU A 462 -32.45 -5.22 -34.51
N PRO A 463 -31.87 -5.40 -35.72
CA PRO A 463 -32.55 -5.76 -36.97
C PRO A 463 -32.96 -7.25 -37.06
N CYS A 464 -32.57 -8.05 -36.08
CA CYS A 464 -33.00 -9.44 -35.92
C CYS A 464 -32.93 -9.84 -34.44
N GLY A 465 -33.71 -10.84 -34.05
CA GLY A 465 -33.72 -11.38 -32.69
C GLY A 465 -32.82 -12.61 -32.53
N PRO A 466 -32.57 -13.04 -31.29
CA PRO A 466 -31.71 -14.19 -31.02
C PRO A 466 -32.08 -15.45 -31.81
N PRO A 467 -31.10 -16.25 -32.27
CA PRO A 467 -29.64 -16.12 -32.05
C PRO A 467 -28.95 -15.17 -33.04
N CYS A 468 -29.68 -14.30 -33.74
CA CYS A 468 -29.12 -13.36 -34.69
C CYS A 468 -28.71 -12.04 -34.03
N TRP A 469 -27.58 -11.48 -34.46
CA TRP A 469 -27.16 -10.12 -34.11
C TRP A 469 -26.70 -9.36 -35.35
N GLN A 470 -27.31 -8.21 -35.65
CA GLN A 470 -26.99 -7.38 -36.82
C GLN A 470 -27.04 -8.15 -38.18
N GLY A 471 -27.84 -9.22 -38.25
CA GLY A 471 -27.93 -10.11 -39.42
C GLY A 471 -26.92 -11.26 -39.42
N ILE A 472 -26.05 -11.35 -38.43
CA ILE A 472 -25.06 -12.42 -38.25
C ILE A 472 -25.72 -13.55 -37.44
N VAL A 473 -25.70 -14.77 -38.00
CA VAL A 473 -26.33 -15.95 -37.40
C VAL A 473 -25.29 -17.06 -37.24
N PRO A 474 -25.03 -17.55 -36.02
CA PRO A 474 -24.19 -18.71 -35.80
C PRO A 474 -24.66 -19.93 -36.60
N GLY A 475 -23.72 -20.66 -37.20
CA GLY A 475 -23.97 -21.81 -38.08
C GLY A 475 -24.41 -21.44 -39.50
N GLN A 476 -24.59 -20.16 -39.83
CA GLN A 476 -25.05 -19.73 -41.16
C GLN A 476 -24.14 -18.66 -41.79
N SER A 477 -23.77 -17.62 -41.04
CA SER A 477 -22.92 -16.54 -41.55
C SER A 477 -21.45 -16.95 -41.57
N THR A 478 -20.70 -16.50 -42.56
CA THR A 478 -19.24 -16.67 -42.60
C THR A 478 -18.54 -15.61 -41.74
N LEU A 479 -17.32 -15.90 -41.27
CA LEU A 479 -16.51 -14.95 -40.50
C LEU A 479 -16.22 -13.68 -41.31
N ALA A 480 -16.07 -13.79 -42.63
CA ALA A 480 -15.85 -12.67 -43.53
C ALA A 480 -17.07 -11.75 -43.61
N GLU A 481 -18.28 -12.31 -43.80
CA GLU A 481 -19.52 -11.54 -43.80
C GLU A 481 -19.75 -10.84 -42.45
N ALA A 482 -19.50 -11.55 -41.35
CA ALA A 482 -19.59 -10.98 -40.01
C ALA A 482 -18.63 -9.80 -39.83
N LEU A 483 -17.40 -9.92 -40.30
CA LEU A 483 -16.40 -8.86 -40.25
C LEU A 483 -16.81 -7.64 -41.09
N ASP A 484 -17.36 -7.86 -42.29
CA ASP A 484 -17.87 -6.78 -43.14
C ASP A 484 -19.04 -6.03 -42.48
N ILE A 485 -19.97 -6.77 -41.86
CA ILE A 485 -21.10 -6.19 -41.11
C ILE A 485 -20.57 -5.33 -39.96
N VAL A 486 -19.67 -5.86 -39.12
CA VAL A 486 -19.15 -5.13 -37.95
C VAL A 486 -18.36 -3.89 -38.35
N ASN A 487 -17.57 -3.95 -39.42
CA ASN A 487 -16.84 -2.78 -39.93
C ASN A 487 -17.76 -1.68 -40.49
N ALA A 488 -18.99 -2.03 -40.87
CA ALA A 488 -20.00 -1.08 -41.36
C ALA A 488 -20.83 -0.43 -40.24
N LEU A 489 -20.71 -0.88 -38.99
CA LEU A 489 -21.47 -0.34 -37.87
C LEU A 489 -20.88 1.00 -37.40
N ASP A 490 -21.75 2.01 -37.28
CA ASP A 490 -21.38 3.31 -36.75
C ASP A 490 -20.95 3.23 -35.28
N GLY A 491 -19.82 3.83 -34.94
CA GLY A 491 -19.33 3.91 -33.56
C GLY A 491 -18.72 2.63 -33.01
N ILE A 492 -18.53 1.60 -33.85
CA ILE A 492 -17.86 0.33 -33.51
C ILE A 492 -16.50 0.25 -34.20
N ALA A 493 -15.51 -0.37 -33.55
CA ALA A 493 -14.20 -0.64 -34.09
C ALA A 493 -13.78 -2.09 -33.82
N VAL A 494 -13.24 -2.75 -34.86
CA VAL A 494 -12.54 -4.02 -34.71
C VAL A 494 -11.15 -3.74 -34.15
N MET A 495 -10.84 -4.33 -33.00
CA MET A 495 -9.63 -4.02 -32.22
C MET A 495 -8.55 -5.10 -32.36
N GLN A 496 -8.97 -6.35 -32.51
CA GLN A 496 -8.07 -7.48 -32.67
C GLN A 496 -8.67 -8.49 -33.64
N GLN A 497 -7.82 -9.09 -34.48
CA GLN A 497 -8.20 -10.18 -35.37
C GLN A 497 -7.20 -11.32 -35.19
N ALA A 498 -7.71 -12.53 -35.13
CA ALA A 498 -6.96 -13.77 -35.09
C ALA A 498 -7.50 -14.74 -36.15
N GLU A 499 -6.80 -15.83 -36.39
CA GLU A 499 -7.32 -16.89 -37.25
C GLU A 499 -8.59 -17.48 -36.60
N GLY A 500 -9.73 -17.38 -37.29
CA GLY A 500 -11.02 -17.89 -36.82
C GLY A 500 -11.78 -17.01 -35.83
N ALA A 501 -11.31 -15.81 -35.47
CA ALA A 501 -12.07 -14.90 -34.59
C ALA A 501 -11.65 -13.44 -34.71
N PHE A 502 -12.52 -12.53 -34.30
CA PHE A 502 -12.15 -11.12 -34.10
C PHE A 502 -12.87 -10.51 -32.89
N GLN A 503 -12.19 -9.54 -32.26
CA GLN A 503 -12.72 -8.76 -31.15
C GLN A 503 -13.00 -7.32 -31.57
N PHE A 504 -14.07 -6.77 -31.01
CA PHE A 504 -14.55 -5.43 -31.32
C PHE A 504 -15.19 -4.77 -30.10
N GLY A 505 -15.48 -3.48 -30.24
CA GLY A 505 -16.15 -2.70 -29.22
C GLY A 505 -16.43 -1.28 -29.70
N LYS A 506 -16.93 -0.44 -28.81
CA LYS A 506 -17.16 0.97 -29.08
C LYS A 506 -15.85 1.70 -29.44
N VAL A 507 -15.92 2.65 -30.35
CA VAL A 507 -14.78 3.57 -30.62
C VAL A 507 -14.39 4.27 -29.32
N ASN A 508 -13.11 4.18 -28.94
CA ASN A 508 -12.55 4.64 -27.66
C ASN A 508 -13.04 3.89 -26.40
N GLY A 509 -13.77 2.79 -26.57
CA GLY A 509 -14.09 1.82 -25.52
C GLY A 509 -13.06 0.68 -25.45
N PRO A 510 -13.14 -0.19 -24.43
CA PRO A 510 -12.36 -1.42 -24.40
C PRO A 510 -12.95 -2.47 -25.38
N PRO A 511 -12.17 -3.49 -25.79
CA PRO A 511 -12.73 -4.65 -26.47
C PRO A 511 -13.70 -5.34 -25.50
N CYS A 512 -14.91 -5.63 -25.97
CA CYS A 512 -15.98 -6.16 -25.13
C CYS A 512 -16.78 -7.27 -25.83
N CYS A 513 -16.62 -7.41 -27.14
CA CYS A 513 -17.38 -8.36 -27.94
C CYS A 513 -16.44 -9.18 -28.83
N GLN A 514 -16.85 -10.40 -29.15
CA GLN A 514 -16.09 -11.31 -29.99
C GLN A 514 -17.03 -12.11 -30.90
N ILE A 515 -16.61 -12.29 -32.15
CA ILE A 515 -17.20 -13.28 -33.06
C ILE A 515 -16.14 -14.33 -33.36
N SER A 516 -16.51 -15.59 -33.23
CA SER A 516 -15.65 -16.74 -33.48
C SER A 516 -16.27 -17.63 -34.56
N ALA A 517 -15.44 -18.34 -35.30
CA ALA A 517 -15.82 -19.26 -36.35
C ALA A 517 -15.13 -20.62 -36.16
N ASP A 518 -15.73 -21.65 -36.73
CA ASP A 518 -15.14 -22.99 -36.79
C ASP A 518 -14.02 -23.08 -37.84
N GLU A 519 -13.44 -24.27 -37.99
CA GLU A 519 -12.39 -24.54 -38.98
C GLU A 519 -12.85 -24.30 -40.44
N THR A 520 -14.16 -24.28 -40.69
CA THR A 520 -14.76 -24.00 -42.00
C THR A 520 -15.03 -22.50 -42.24
N GLN A 521 -14.65 -21.65 -41.28
CA GLN A 521 -14.87 -20.20 -41.29
C GLN A 521 -16.36 -19.80 -41.21
N VAL A 522 -17.22 -20.68 -40.73
CA VAL A 522 -18.62 -20.37 -40.39
C VAL A 522 -18.67 -19.93 -38.93
N VAL A 523 -19.38 -18.83 -38.65
CA VAL A 523 -19.51 -18.28 -37.29
C VAL A 523 -20.07 -19.36 -36.37
N SER A 524 -19.36 -19.68 -35.30
CA SER A 524 -19.75 -20.65 -34.28
C SER A 524 -20.34 -19.98 -33.04
N ALA A 525 -19.87 -18.77 -32.70
CA ALA A 525 -20.38 -18.03 -31.56
C ALA A 525 -20.24 -16.52 -31.74
N ILE A 526 -21.22 -15.79 -31.19
CA ILE A 526 -21.18 -14.34 -31.00
C ILE A 526 -21.29 -14.07 -29.50
N ILE A 527 -20.33 -13.34 -28.95
CA ILE A 527 -20.30 -12.94 -27.54
C ILE A 527 -20.33 -11.42 -27.50
N LEU A 528 -21.34 -10.86 -26.84
CA LEU A 528 -21.52 -9.43 -26.66
C LEU A 528 -21.50 -9.09 -25.18
N GLN A 529 -20.72 -8.09 -24.78
CA GLN A 529 -20.84 -7.45 -23.47
C GLN A 529 -21.45 -6.06 -23.61
N PHE A 530 -22.44 -5.77 -22.79
CA PHE A 530 -23.28 -4.58 -22.90
C PHE A 530 -22.96 -3.54 -21.83
N ALA A 531 -23.22 -2.27 -22.15
CA ALA A 531 -23.49 -1.27 -21.13
C ALA A 531 -24.76 -1.66 -20.34
N PRO A 532 -24.89 -1.30 -19.05
CA PRO A 532 -25.99 -1.76 -18.18
C PRO A 532 -27.32 -1.02 -18.45
N GLU A 533 -27.81 -1.12 -19.69
CA GLU A 533 -29.03 -0.47 -20.16
C GLU A 533 -30.24 -1.41 -20.18
N MET A 534 -30.00 -2.72 -20.00
CA MET A 534 -31.02 -3.77 -20.05
C MET A 534 -31.15 -4.47 -18.71
N THR A 535 -32.36 -4.87 -18.37
CA THR A 535 -32.67 -5.48 -17.07
C THR A 535 -33.25 -6.89 -17.20
N VAL A 536 -33.18 -7.65 -16.12
CA VAL A 536 -33.80 -8.97 -16.00
C VAL A 536 -35.30 -8.92 -16.23
N GLY A 537 -36.00 -7.93 -15.68
CA GLY A 537 -37.45 -7.79 -15.86
C GLY A 537 -37.82 -7.70 -17.34
N GLU A 538 -37.11 -6.89 -18.11
CA GLU A 538 -37.32 -6.74 -19.55
C GLU A 538 -36.97 -8.02 -20.33
N ALA A 539 -35.90 -8.71 -19.95
CA ALA A 539 -35.56 -10.00 -20.55
C ALA A 539 -36.64 -11.05 -20.31
N LEU A 540 -37.20 -11.13 -19.10
CA LEU A 540 -38.28 -12.07 -18.79
C LEU A 540 -39.56 -11.76 -19.58
N GLU A 541 -39.90 -10.48 -19.76
CA GLU A 541 -41.03 -10.08 -20.59
C GLU A 541 -40.84 -10.44 -22.06
N ARG A 542 -39.61 -10.32 -22.58
CA ARG A 542 -39.30 -10.59 -23.98
C ARG A 542 -39.12 -12.08 -24.28
N HIS A 543 -38.36 -12.78 -23.44
CA HIS A 543 -37.83 -14.12 -23.72
C HIS A 543 -38.50 -15.22 -22.89
N GLY A 544 -39.30 -14.84 -21.88
CA GLY A 544 -39.91 -15.78 -20.95
C GLY A 544 -38.96 -16.20 -19.83
N GLU A 545 -39.36 -17.24 -19.10
CA GLU A 545 -38.59 -17.79 -17.98
C GLU A 545 -37.37 -18.60 -18.49
N PRO A 546 -36.16 -18.33 -17.96
CA PRO A 546 -34.96 -19.04 -18.38
C PRO A 546 -34.79 -20.39 -17.67
N LEU A 547 -33.92 -21.23 -18.22
CA LEU A 547 -33.20 -22.22 -17.43
C LEU A 547 -32.02 -21.54 -16.74
N PHE A 548 -31.77 -21.90 -15.50
CA PHE A 548 -30.67 -21.37 -14.72
C PHE A 548 -29.51 -22.35 -14.68
N PHE A 549 -28.29 -21.87 -14.95
CA PHE A 549 -27.06 -22.60 -14.72
C PHE A 549 -26.26 -21.93 -13.60
N ARG A 550 -25.66 -22.78 -12.74
CA ARG A 550 -24.87 -22.42 -11.54
C ARG A 550 -24.31 -21.00 -11.55
N GLY A 551 -24.62 -20.25 -10.49
CA GLY A 551 -24.06 -18.93 -10.26
C GLY A 551 -22.58 -19.00 -9.90
N GLN A 552 -21.85 -17.91 -10.18
CA GLN A 552 -20.43 -17.81 -9.84
C GLN A 552 -20.15 -16.48 -9.11
N PRO A 553 -19.44 -16.48 -7.97
CA PRO A 553 -18.91 -15.25 -7.39
C PRO A 553 -17.94 -14.60 -8.39
N TYR A 554 -18.04 -13.29 -8.60
CA TYR A 554 -17.15 -12.57 -9.52
C TYR A 554 -16.24 -11.65 -8.72
N THR A 555 -16.77 -10.57 -8.16
CA THR A 555 -16.08 -9.74 -7.17
C THR A 555 -16.72 -9.92 -5.79
N ASP A 556 -16.18 -9.25 -4.77
CA ASP A 556 -16.80 -9.21 -3.45
C ASP A 556 -18.18 -8.51 -3.47
N THR A 557 -18.45 -7.69 -4.49
CA THR A 557 -19.70 -6.93 -4.65
C THR A 557 -20.57 -7.38 -5.82
N GLU A 558 -20.10 -8.33 -6.64
CA GLU A 558 -20.79 -8.80 -7.85
C GLU A 558 -20.75 -10.32 -7.92
N ALA A 559 -21.90 -10.93 -8.18
CA ALA A 559 -21.98 -12.33 -8.53
C ALA A 559 -22.72 -12.49 -9.86
N ILE A 560 -22.35 -13.51 -10.62
CA ILE A 560 -22.89 -13.79 -11.93
C ILE A 560 -23.94 -14.89 -11.82
N LEU A 561 -25.07 -14.66 -12.50
CA LEU A 561 -26.10 -15.65 -12.79
C LEU A 561 -26.19 -15.84 -14.32
N TRP A 562 -26.38 -17.08 -14.76
CA TRP A 562 -26.49 -17.42 -16.18
C TRP A 562 -27.89 -17.89 -16.52
N PHE A 563 -28.54 -17.18 -17.45
CA PHE A 563 -29.86 -17.50 -17.98
C PHE A 563 -29.71 -18.14 -19.35
N TYR A 564 -30.29 -19.33 -19.51
CA TYR A 564 -30.26 -20.11 -20.73
C TYR A 564 -31.65 -20.12 -21.36
N TYR A 565 -31.68 -19.84 -22.66
CA TYR A 565 -32.86 -19.89 -23.50
C TYR A 565 -32.61 -20.89 -24.65
N PRO A 566 -32.83 -22.20 -24.41
CA PRO A 566 -32.51 -23.25 -25.37
C PRO A 566 -33.15 -23.06 -26.74
N ASP A 567 -34.45 -22.72 -26.76
CA ASP A 567 -35.23 -22.53 -27.98
C ASP A 567 -34.78 -21.32 -28.81
N GLN A 568 -33.98 -20.44 -28.21
CA GLN A 568 -33.43 -19.24 -28.85
C GLN A 568 -31.92 -19.37 -29.14
N PHE A 569 -31.29 -20.47 -28.73
CA PHE A 569 -29.84 -20.69 -28.80
C PHE A 569 -29.02 -19.55 -28.17
N THR A 570 -29.51 -19.04 -27.03
CA THR A 570 -28.94 -17.88 -26.35
C THR A 570 -28.69 -18.13 -24.88
N MET A 571 -27.57 -17.59 -24.39
CA MET A 571 -27.29 -17.43 -22.97
C MET A 571 -27.15 -15.95 -22.62
N ILE A 572 -27.67 -15.54 -21.47
CA ILE A 572 -27.59 -14.17 -20.96
C ILE A 572 -26.89 -14.20 -19.61
N GLN A 573 -25.93 -13.29 -19.43
CA GLN A 573 -25.21 -13.09 -18.20
C GLN A 573 -25.83 -11.94 -17.40
N VAL A 574 -26.14 -12.20 -16.13
CA VAL A 574 -26.78 -11.26 -15.21
C VAL A 574 -25.87 -11.03 -14.01
N ILE A 575 -25.80 -9.78 -13.54
CA ILE A 575 -25.08 -9.44 -12.30
C ILE A 575 -26.08 -9.20 -11.17
N VAL A 576 -25.76 -9.75 -10.00
CA VAL A 576 -26.44 -9.46 -8.73
C VAL A 576 -25.45 -8.92 -7.68
N PRO A 577 -25.92 -8.23 -6.62
CA PRO A 577 -25.05 -7.62 -5.59
C PRO A 577 -24.30 -8.64 -4.71
N GLY A 578 -23.24 -9.26 -5.24
CA GLY A 578 -22.41 -10.23 -4.52
C GLY A 578 -23.15 -11.50 -4.13
N VAL A 579 -22.48 -12.38 -3.36
CA VAL A 579 -23.02 -13.70 -2.98
C VAL A 579 -24.13 -13.63 -1.92
N GLU A 580 -24.20 -12.54 -1.15
CA GLU A 580 -25.31 -12.29 -0.21
C GLU A 580 -26.47 -11.51 -0.85
N GLY A 581 -26.31 -11.08 -2.11
CA GLY A 581 -27.30 -10.32 -2.83
C GLY A 581 -28.47 -11.16 -3.31
N ALA A 582 -29.47 -10.47 -3.85
CA ALA A 582 -30.62 -11.09 -4.50
C ALA A 582 -30.77 -10.62 -5.93
N LEU A 583 -31.31 -11.51 -6.75
CA LEU A 583 -31.77 -11.19 -8.08
C LEU A 583 -33.06 -10.39 -7.97
N ASP A 584 -33.15 -9.29 -8.72
CA ASP A 584 -34.38 -8.49 -8.84
C ASP A 584 -34.67 -8.12 -10.30
N ALA A 585 -35.81 -7.47 -10.53
CA ALA A 585 -36.24 -7.06 -11.87
C ALA A 585 -35.30 -6.03 -12.53
N ASN A 586 -34.55 -5.26 -11.75
CA ASN A 586 -33.64 -4.21 -12.23
C ASN A 586 -32.20 -4.69 -12.37
N SER A 587 -31.92 -5.95 -12.02
CA SER A 587 -30.59 -6.52 -12.10
C SER A 587 -30.11 -6.46 -13.56
N PRO A 588 -28.89 -5.93 -13.81
CA PRO A 588 -28.46 -5.63 -15.16
C PRO A 588 -28.07 -6.90 -15.93
N LEU A 589 -28.42 -6.90 -17.22
CA LEU A 589 -27.86 -7.84 -18.19
C LEU A 589 -26.53 -7.26 -18.69
N VAL A 590 -25.44 -8.01 -18.54
CA VAL A 590 -24.09 -7.52 -18.88
C VAL A 590 -23.49 -8.22 -20.09
N ALA A 591 -24.01 -9.39 -20.47
CA ALA A 591 -23.56 -10.07 -21.68
C ALA A 591 -24.62 -10.98 -22.29
N ALA A 592 -24.50 -11.27 -23.58
CA ALA A 592 -25.24 -12.32 -24.28
C ALA A 592 -24.31 -13.14 -25.17
N TYR A 593 -24.63 -14.43 -25.29
CA TYR A 593 -23.94 -15.41 -26.09
C TYR A 593 -24.95 -16.00 -27.05
N TYR A 594 -24.70 -15.86 -28.34
CA TYR A 594 -25.47 -16.50 -29.40
C TYR A 594 -24.66 -17.68 -29.93
N LEU A 595 -25.25 -18.86 -29.87
CA LEU A 595 -24.59 -20.14 -30.13
C LEU A 595 -25.24 -20.86 -31.31
N THR A 596 -24.55 -21.86 -31.85
CA THR A 596 -25.20 -22.83 -32.75
C THR A 596 -26.15 -23.74 -31.96
N GLU A 597 -27.06 -24.40 -32.67
CA GLU A 597 -27.92 -25.44 -32.08
C GLU A 597 -27.09 -26.56 -31.44
N LEU A 598 -25.98 -26.95 -32.08
CA LEU A 598 -25.09 -27.98 -31.57
C LEU A 598 -24.41 -27.54 -30.27
N ASP A 599 -23.83 -26.34 -30.24
CA ASP A 599 -23.14 -25.83 -29.04
C ASP A 599 -24.11 -25.62 -27.87
N MET A 600 -25.34 -25.20 -28.14
CA MET A 600 -26.39 -25.11 -27.12
C MET A 600 -26.77 -26.50 -26.60
N SER A 601 -26.90 -27.50 -27.48
CA SER A 601 -27.17 -28.88 -27.08
C SER A 601 -26.04 -29.44 -26.21
N ASP A 602 -24.79 -29.23 -26.59
CA ASP A 602 -23.62 -29.67 -25.83
C ASP A 602 -23.55 -28.99 -24.45
N ALA A 603 -23.86 -27.69 -24.38
CA ALA A 603 -23.93 -26.97 -23.11
C ALA A 603 -25.04 -27.52 -22.19
N LEU A 604 -26.18 -27.90 -22.77
CA LEU A 604 -27.30 -28.50 -22.02
C LEU A 604 -26.97 -29.90 -21.50
N GLU A 605 -26.24 -30.71 -22.27
CA GLU A 605 -25.82 -32.05 -21.85
C GLU A 605 -24.74 -32.02 -20.77
N ALA A 606 -23.81 -31.06 -20.85
CA ALA A 606 -22.71 -30.93 -19.89
C ALA A 606 -23.14 -30.28 -18.56
N GLY A 607 -24.21 -29.49 -18.57
CA GLY A 607 -24.61 -28.66 -17.44
C GLY A 607 -25.66 -29.28 -16.50
N ILE A 608 -25.68 -28.78 -15.27
CA ILE A 608 -26.78 -29.02 -14.31
C ILE A 608 -27.63 -27.75 -14.27
N PHE A 609 -28.86 -27.84 -14.76
CA PHE A 609 -29.76 -26.71 -14.86
C PHE A 609 -30.89 -26.80 -13.83
N SER A 610 -31.30 -25.64 -13.33
CA SER A 610 -32.47 -25.47 -12.47
C SER A 610 -33.55 -24.67 -13.21
N PRO A 611 -34.84 -24.90 -12.93
CA PRO A 611 -35.88 -24.01 -13.42
C PRO A 611 -35.76 -22.62 -12.77
N TRP A 612 -36.37 -21.62 -13.41
CA TRP A 612 -36.55 -20.29 -12.83
C TRP A 612 -37.17 -20.37 -11.42
N LYS A 613 -36.51 -19.78 -10.42
CA LYS A 613 -36.95 -19.78 -9.01
C LYS A 613 -37.59 -18.45 -8.59
N GLY A 614 -37.67 -17.47 -9.48
CA GLY A 614 -38.14 -16.11 -9.19
C GLY A 614 -37.02 -15.16 -8.75
N TYR A 615 -37.41 -14.00 -8.23
CA TYR A 615 -36.50 -13.03 -7.63
C TYR A 615 -36.10 -13.49 -6.22
N VAL A 616 -35.10 -14.36 -6.16
CA VAL A 616 -34.59 -14.96 -4.92
C VAL A 616 -33.11 -14.63 -4.72
N SER A 617 -32.56 -15.00 -3.56
CA SER A 617 -31.14 -14.76 -3.27
C SER A 617 -30.21 -15.51 -4.23
N TYR A 618 -28.99 -15.00 -4.43
CA TYR A 618 -27.95 -15.70 -5.17
C TYR A 618 -27.73 -17.12 -4.62
N ARG A 619 -27.69 -17.25 -3.28
CA ARG A 619 -27.51 -18.54 -2.60
C ARG A 619 -28.59 -19.54 -2.97
N GLU A 620 -29.85 -19.12 -3.02
CA GLU A 620 -30.95 -20.01 -3.43
C GLU A 620 -30.84 -20.50 -4.87
N TYR A 621 -30.11 -19.80 -5.74
CA TYR A 621 -29.79 -20.28 -7.07
C TYR A 621 -28.60 -21.25 -7.11
N THR A 622 -27.67 -21.14 -6.16
CA THR A 622 -26.44 -21.96 -6.12
C THR A 622 -26.48 -23.18 -5.21
N GLU A 623 -27.36 -23.18 -4.21
CA GLU A 623 -27.71 -24.33 -3.35
C GLU A 623 -28.78 -25.22 -4.02
#